data_AF-A0AAW8M4U2-F1
#
_entry.id   AF-A0AAW8M4U2-F1
#
_cell.length_a   1.000
_cell.length_b   1.000
_cell.length_c   1.000
_cell.angle_alpha   90.00
_cell.angle_beta   90.00
_cell.angle_gamma   90.00
#
_symmetry.space_group_name_H-M   'P 1'
#
loop_
_entity.id
_entity.type
_entity.pdbx_description
1 polymer ?
#
loop_
_entity_poly.entity_id
_entity_poly.type
_entity_poly.pdbx_seq_one_letter_code
_entity_poly.pdbx_strand_id
1 'polypeptide(L)'
;MKKTAQVIMNAQIPFTIGNLDFQQLRGSPTLFRREGGDEPFEYPKIEEFPDRYAIRCSTDIRPNRHGQIYNYTPTTQQLTFISPDATYTFNLNKFGNQVTYSTNSPGASVRAPSIVFEDFPGLIQLEMHIPGKKLDQKTDKAEGLEVQINNQVVKHPLTSPVLPAPKKKASQIVINPTDRFSFLANATFYLSGCDVYQEYPPGEMHKFEKLVGTMSTDLYLTPDKSYPPGVTTLAIEDGFSDATAVIEFNHDTSKKQVTITIKSFTGTGKLCDLRDFPYLDKYYPNAICIAL
;
A
#
# COMPACT_ATOMS: atom_id res chain seq x y z
N MET A 1 11.71 22.58 6.35
CA MET A 1 11.61 21.10 6.41
C MET A 1 12.86 20.51 5.77
N LYS A 2 13.50 19.53 6.42
CA LYS A 2 14.67 18.82 5.86
C LYS A 2 14.28 18.19 4.51
N LYS A 3 15.06 18.45 3.45
CA LYS A 3 14.96 17.72 2.18
C LYS A 3 15.19 16.25 2.48
N THR A 4 14.18 15.41 2.35
CA THR A 4 14.35 13.96 2.42
C THR A 4 15.05 13.53 1.13
N ALA A 5 16.39 13.56 1.13
CA ALA A 5 17.20 13.15 -0.02
C ALA A 5 17.25 11.62 -0.19
N GLN A 6 16.60 10.89 0.73
CA GLN A 6 16.64 9.45 0.80
C GLN A 6 15.35 8.88 1.40
N VAL A 7 14.86 7.79 0.83
CA VAL A 7 13.75 6.96 1.37
C VAL A 7 14.22 5.51 1.39
N ILE A 8 13.87 4.77 2.43
CA ILE A 8 14.12 3.32 2.52
C ILE A 8 12.76 2.62 2.48
N MET A 9 12.60 1.66 1.56
CA MET A 9 11.37 0.89 1.42
C MET A 9 11.64 -0.56 1.05
N ASN A 10 10.66 -1.45 1.25
CA ASN A 10 10.79 -2.83 0.80
C ASN A 10 10.85 -2.91 -0.74
N ALA A 11 11.61 -3.89 -1.25
CA ALA A 11 11.76 -4.12 -2.69
C ALA A 11 10.46 -4.44 -3.43
N GLN A 12 9.42 -4.86 -2.71
CA GLN A 12 8.08 -5.14 -3.22
C GLN A 12 7.20 -3.87 -3.31
N ILE A 13 7.65 -2.71 -2.83
CA ILE A 13 6.86 -1.48 -2.92
C ILE A 13 7.18 -0.80 -4.26
N PRO A 14 6.17 -0.55 -5.12
CA PRO A 14 6.40 0.13 -6.39
C PRO A 14 6.70 1.61 -6.16
N PHE A 15 7.36 2.23 -7.14
CA PHE A 15 7.59 3.67 -7.16
C PHE A 15 6.82 4.32 -8.32
N THR A 16 6.51 5.60 -8.22
CA THR A 16 5.87 6.40 -9.27
C THR A 16 6.82 7.49 -9.73
N ILE A 17 6.71 7.88 -11.00
CA ILE A 17 7.47 9.01 -11.56
C ILE A 17 6.61 10.28 -11.49
N GLY A 18 7.04 11.27 -10.73
CA GLY A 18 6.38 12.57 -10.65
C GLY A 18 7.04 13.58 -11.59
N ASN A 19 6.54 13.71 -12.81
CA ASN A 19 7.00 14.70 -13.79
C ASN A 19 6.26 16.03 -13.59
N LEU A 20 6.68 16.81 -12.58
CA LEU A 20 5.87 17.93 -12.09
C LEU A 20 5.69 19.08 -13.10
N ASP A 21 6.52 19.11 -14.14
CA ASP A 21 6.57 20.14 -15.17
C ASP A 21 6.09 19.68 -16.56
N PHE A 22 5.52 18.47 -16.70
CA PHE A 22 5.08 17.90 -17.98
C PHE A 22 6.19 17.89 -19.05
N GLN A 23 7.41 17.56 -18.63
CA GLN A 23 8.56 17.44 -19.51
C GLN A 23 8.41 16.21 -20.42
N GLN A 24 9.02 16.23 -21.61
CA GLN A 24 9.22 15.00 -22.38
C GLN A 24 10.35 14.19 -21.73
N LEU A 25 10.02 13.35 -20.74
CA LEU A 25 10.99 12.54 -20.01
C LEU A 25 11.17 11.18 -20.67
N ARG A 26 12.43 10.81 -20.92
CA ARG A 26 12.84 9.46 -21.31
C ARG A 26 13.63 8.81 -20.17
N GLY A 27 13.20 7.65 -19.72
CA GLY A 27 13.80 6.89 -18.62
C GLY A 27 14.66 5.73 -19.10
N SER A 28 15.76 5.48 -18.38
CA SER A 28 16.63 4.32 -18.55
C SER A 28 17.05 3.77 -17.17
N PRO A 29 17.13 2.45 -16.96
CA PRO A 29 16.68 1.40 -17.89
C PRO A 29 15.15 1.41 -18.07
N THR A 30 14.68 0.65 -19.06
CA THR A 30 13.25 0.39 -19.27
C THR A 30 12.60 -0.10 -17.99
N LEU A 31 11.44 0.48 -17.64
CA LEU A 31 10.69 0.12 -16.44
C LEU A 31 9.48 -0.74 -16.78
N PHE A 32 8.97 -1.47 -15.79
CA PHE A 32 7.72 -2.21 -15.89
C PHE A 32 6.60 -1.39 -15.25
N ARG A 33 5.64 -0.96 -16.08
CA ARG A 33 4.44 -0.26 -15.66
C ARG A 33 3.45 -1.26 -15.07
N ARG A 34 2.77 -0.93 -13.98
CA ARG A 34 1.63 -1.70 -13.46
C ARG A 34 0.33 -1.12 -14.02
N GLU A 35 -0.37 -1.87 -14.87
CA GLU A 35 -1.72 -1.52 -15.33
C GLU A 35 -2.77 -2.41 -14.66
N GLY A 36 -3.79 -1.80 -14.02
CA GLY A 36 -4.93 -2.50 -13.42
C GLY A 36 -5.13 -2.27 -11.92
N GLY A 37 -6.38 -2.43 -11.46
CA GLY A 37 -6.77 -2.44 -10.04
C GLY A 37 -6.66 -3.83 -9.41
N ASP A 38 -6.91 -4.87 -10.21
CA ASP A 38 -6.97 -6.27 -9.79
C ASP A 38 -5.87 -7.13 -10.46
N GLU A 39 -5.32 -8.09 -9.71
CA GLU A 39 -4.27 -9.00 -10.16
C GLU A 39 -4.84 -10.23 -10.89
N PRO A 40 -4.09 -10.82 -11.87
CA PRO A 40 -2.73 -10.45 -12.28
C PRO A 40 -2.68 -9.21 -13.18
N PHE A 41 -1.68 -8.36 -12.98
CA PHE A 41 -1.47 -7.16 -13.80
C PHE A 41 -0.72 -7.47 -15.09
N GLU A 42 -0.98 -6.69 -16.13
CA GLU A 42 -0.03 -6.56 -17.23
C GLU A 42 1.13 -5.66 -16.79
N TYR A 43 2.34 -6.04 -17.20
CA TYR A 43 3.57 -5.30 -16.94
C TYR A 43 4.20 -4.76 -18.22
N PRO A 44 3.54 -3.84 -18.96
CA PRO A 44 4.12 -3.29 -20.15
C PRO A 44 5.39 -2.51 -19.83
N LYS A 45 6.36 -2.64 -20.73
CA LYS A 45 7.62 -1.89 -20.67
C LYS A 45 7.36 -0.44 -21.03
N ILE A 46 7.92 0.49 -20.26
CA ILE A 46 7.78 1.92 -20.47
C ILE A 46 9.13 2.63 -20.39
N GLU A 47 9.34 3.56 -21.33
CA GLU A 47 10.55 4.37 -21.45
C GLU A 47 10.23 5.87 -21.53
N GLU A 48 8.97 6.25 -21.76
CA GLU A 48 8.54 7.65 -21.92
C GLU A 48 7.50 8.03 -20.86
N PHE A 49 7.65 9.22 -20.26
CA PHE A 49 6.82 9.68 -19.13
C PHE A 49 6.26 11.10 -19.38
N PRO A 50 5.30 11.26 -20.30
CA PRO A 50 4.75 12.57 -20.67
C PRO A 50 3.81 13.18 -19.62
N ASP A 51 3.18 12.36 -18.77
CA ASP A 51 2.15 12.79 -17.82
C ASP A 51 2.73 13.27 -16.47
N ARG A 52 2.00 14.17 -15.78
CA ARG A 52 2.41 14.78 -14.50
C ARG A 52 2.73 13.76 -13.41
N TYR A 53 1.86 12.76 -13.30
CA TYR A 53 1.99 11.65 -12.38
C TYR A 53 1.96 10.38 -13.20
N ALA A 54 3.11 9.74 -13.32
CA ALA A 54 3.21 8.47 -13.99
C ALA A 54 2.73 7.34 -13.07
N ILE A 55 2.40 6.25 -13.75
CA ILE A 55 1.91 4.99 -13.25
C ILE A 55 2.88 4.36 -12.24
N ARG A 56 2.38 3.46 -11.39
CA ARG A 56 3.20 2.62 -10.52
C ARG A 56 4.16 1.80 -11.37
N CYS A 57 5.45 1.91 -11.10
CA CYS A 57 6.54 1.32 -11.86
C CYS A 57 7.40 0.43 -10.96
N SER A 58 8.15 -0.45 -11.62
CA SER A 58 9.20 -1.26 -11.02
C SER A 58 10.35 -1.48 -11.98
N THR A 59 11.49 -1.87 -11.43
CA THR A 59 12.72 -2.13 -12.19
C THR A 59 12.79 -3.55 -12.73
N ASP A 60 12.05 -4.47 -12.11
CA ASP A 60 11.93 -5.86 -12.50
C ASP A 60 10.56 -6.41 -12.09
N ILE A 61 10.21 -7.57 -12.63
CA ILE A 61 9.03 -8.36 -12.25
C ILE A 61 9.46 -9.78 -11.92
N ARG A 62 8.92 -10.35 -10.86
CA ARG A 62 9.31 -11.69 -10.38
C ARG A 62 8.12 -12.55 -10.02
N PRO A 63 8.16 -13.85 -10.31
CA PRO A 63 7.21 -14.78 -9.74
C PRO A 63 7.41 -14.84 -8.23
N ASN A 64 6.31 -14.78 -7.49
CA ASN A 64 6.31 -15.08 -6.07
C ASN A 64 6.12 -16.60 -5.85
N ARG A 65 6.04 -17.02 -4.58
CA ARG A 65 5.86 -18.44 -4.21
C ARG A 65 4.55 -19.07 -4.69
N HIS A 66 3.58 -18.25 -5.10
CA HIS A 66 2.28 -18.66 -5.65
C HIS A 66 2.28 -18.68 -7.19
N GLY A 67 3.45 -18.50 -7.83
CA GLY A 67 3.59 -18.50 -9.29
C GLY A 67 3.03 -17.24 -9.97
N GLN A 68 2.62 -16.24 -9.21
CA GLN A 68 2.07 -14.98 -9.70
C GLN A 68 3.18 -13.94 -9.87
N ILE A 69 3.11 -13.14 -10.93
CA ILE A 69 4.16 -12.15 -11.27
C ILE A 69 3.86 -10.83 -10.56
N TYR A 70 4.84 -10.32 -9.81
CA TYR A 70 4.76 -9.07 -9.04
C TYR A 70 5.93 -8.14 -9.32
N ASN A 71 5.74 -6.87 -8.99
CA ASN A 71 6.80 -5.89 -8.99
C ASN A 71 7.87 -6.24 -7.95
N TYR A 72 9.14 -6.14 -8.35
CA TYR A 72 10.24 -6.34 -7.43
C TYR A 72 11.43 -5.49 -7.86
N THR A 73 12.15 -4.91 -6.90
CA THR A 73 13.44 -4.25 -7.17
C THR A 73 14.57 -5.16 -6.68
N PRO A 74 15.21 -5.91 -7.58
CA PRO A 74 16.02 -7.06 -7.20
C PRO A 74 17.45 -6.71 -6.84
N THR A 75 17.97 -5.62 -7.40
CA THR A 75 19.39 -5.29 -7.39
C THR A 75 19.58 -3.79 -7.20
N THR A 76 20.79 -3.43 -6.79
CA THR A 76 21.23 -2.04 -6.81
C THR A 76 21.32 -1.57 -8.26
N GLN A 77 20.74 -0.42 -8.58
CA GLN A 77 20.80 0.16 -9.90
C GLN A 77 20.61 1.68 -9.88
N GLN A 78 20.95 2.31 -10.99
CA GLN A 78 20.71 3.72 -11.22
C GLN A 78 19.59 3.89 -12.24
N LEU A 79 18.66 4.80 -11.97
CA LEU A 79 17.66 5.27 -12.92
C LEU A 79 18.09 6.65 -13.43
N THR A 80 18.04 6.84 -14.74
CA THR A 80 18.32 8.11 -15.39
C THR A 80 17.10 8.54 -16.17
N PHE A 81 16.66 9.78 -15.96
CA PHE A 81 15.57 10.40 -16.71
C PHE A 81 16.11 11.65 -17.41
N ILE A 82 15.88 11.74 -18.71
CA ILE A 82 16.42 12.81 -19.56
C ILE A 82 15.25 13.58 -20.17
N SER A 83 15.30 14.90 -20.06
CA SER A 83 14.48 15.84 -20.84
C SER A 83 15.41 16.75 -21.66
N PRO A 84 14.88 17.57 -22.58
CA PRO A 84 15.68 18.59 -23.26
C PRO A 84 16.38 19.57 -22.29
N ASP A 85 15.80 19.80 -21.11
CA ASP A 85 16.24 20.83 -20.16
C ASP A 85 17.13 20.28 -19.03
N ALA A 86 17.06 18.98 -18.72
CA ALA A 86 17.72 18.41 -17.56
C ALA A 86 17.99 16.90 -17.67
N THR A 87 18.91 16.42 -16.83
CA THR A 87 19.13 15.00 -16.57
C THR A 87 19.01 14.74 -15.07
N TYR A 88 18.16 13.78 -14.71
CA TYR A 88 17.90 13.39 -13.34
C TYR A 88 18.38 11.98 -13.10
N THR A 89 19.03 11.78 -11.96
CA THR A 89 19.62 10.51 -11.58
C THR A 89 19.11 10.11 -10.21
N PHE A 90 18.53 8.91 -10.13
CA PHE A 90 18.11 8.28 -8.88
C PHE A 90 18.94 7.02 -8.65
N ASN A 91 19.46 6.86 -7.44
CA ASN A 91 20.19 5.67 -7.03
C ASN A 91 19.26 4.80 -6.19
N LEU A 92 19.11 3.54 -6.60
CA LEU A 92 18.38 2.50 -5.88
C LEU A 92 19.40 1.53 -5.32
N ASN A 93 19.72 1.64 -4.04
CA ASN A 93 20.70 0.78 -3.37
C ASN A 93 19.98 -0.34 -2.58
N LYS A 94 20.15 -1.58 -3.01
CA LYS A 94 19.49 -2.77 -2.46
C LYS A 94 20.34 -3.42 -1.37
N PHE A 95 19.75 -3.66 -0.20
CA PHE A 95 20.34 -4.43 0.89
C PHE A 95 19.28 -5.34 1.53
N GLY A 96 19.51 -6.66 1.52
CA GLY A 96 18.52 -7.63 1.99
C GLY A 96 17.22 -7.49 1.22
N ASN A 97 16.10 -7.26 1.91
CA ASN A 97 14.77 -7.01 1.34
C ASN A 97 14.43 -5.51 1.16
N GLN A 98 15.34 -4.60 1.50
CA GLN A 98 15.13 -3.16 1.44
C GLN A 98 15.86 -2.50 0.26
N VAL A 99 15.30 -1.40 -0.22
CA VAL A 99 15.87 -0.52 -1.24
C VAL A 99 15.92 0.88 -0.68
N THR A 100 17.10 1.47 -0.72
CA THR A 100 17.34 2.88 -0.47
C THR A 100 17.22 3.63 -1.79
N TYR A 101 16.26 4.54 -1.89
CA TYR A 101 16.08 5.46 -3.01
C TYR A 101 16.68 6.81 -2.65
N SER A 102 17.57 7.35 -3.48
CA SER A 102 18.14 8.68 -3.27
C SER A 102 18.41 9.41 -4.58
N THR A 103 18.56 10.73 -4.50
CA THR A 103 18.99 11.56 -5.62
C THR A 103 19.78 12.75 -5.15
N ASN A 104 20.73 13.19 -5.99
CA ASN A 104 21.45 14.45 -5.83
C ASN A 104 21.21 15.40 -7.01
N SER A 105 20.35 15.03 -7.96
CA SER A 105 20.10 15.84 -9.14
C SER A 105 19.36 17.13 -8.75
N PRO A 106 19.82 18.30 -9.23
CA PRO A 106 19.04 19.53 -9.11
C PRO A 106 17.65 19.29 -9.71
N GLY A 107 16.62 19.75 -9.01
CA GLY A 107 15.24 19.56 -9.48
C GLY A 107 14.62 18.20 -9.16
N ALA A 108 15.34 17.28 -8.52
CA ALA A 108 14.80 15.96 -8.14
C ALA A 108 14.60 15.81 -6.62
N SER A 109 13.59 15.04 -6.24
CA SER A 109 13.34 14.60 -4.86
C SER A 109 12.79 13.18 -4.80
N VAL A 110 13.03 12.53 -3.66
CA VAL A 110 12.42 11.23 -3.33
C VAL A 110 11.46 11.43 -2.16
N ARG A 111 10.23 10.94 -2.30
CA ARG A 111 9.21 10.99 -1.25
C ARG A 111 8.58 9.63 -1.01
N ALA A 112 8.03 9.43 0.17
CA ALA A 112 7.22 8.27 0.50
C ALA A 112 5.89 8.76 1.09
N PRO A 113 4.91 9.12 0.25
CA PRO A 113 3.61 9.54 0.75
C PRO A 113 2.95 8.41 1.55
N SER A 114 2.42 8.78 2.69
CA SER A 114 1.61 7.93 3.55
C SER A 114 0.23 7.68 2.95
N ILE A 115 -0.36 6.51 3.22
CA ILE A 115 -1.74 6.20 2.80
C ILE A 115 -2.75 6.71 3.82
N VAL A 116 -2.81 6.04 4.97
CA VAL A 116 -3.78 6.28 6.05
C VAL A 116 -3.10 6.88 7.25
N PHE A 117 -1.92 6.36 7.62
CA PHE A 117 -1.16 6.80 8.78
C PHE A 117 0.22 7.32 8.39
N GLU A 118 0.76 8.28 9.13
CA GLU A 118 2.10 8.85 8.90
C GLU A 118 3.19 7.78 8.80
N ASP A 119 3.09 6.70 9.58
CA ASP A 119 4.02 5.57 9.61
C ASP A 119 3.71 4.46 8.59
N PHE A 120 2.75 4.70 7.69
CA PHE A 120 2.27 3.73 6.71
C PHE A 120 2.50 4.25 5.27
N PRO A 121 3.73 4.13 4.74
CA PRO A 121 4.05 4.57 3.38
C PRO A 121 3.37 3.66 2.35
N GLY A 122 2.77 4.26 1.33
CA GLY A 122 2.03 3.50 0.30
C GLY A 122 2.77 3.25 -0.99
N LEU A 123 3.72 4.12 -1.32
CA LEU A 123 4.54 4.04 -2.51
C LEU A 123 5.76 4.96 -2.35
N ILE A 124 6.71 4.84 -3.27
CA ILE A 124 7.80 5.80 -3.43
C ILE A 124 7.48 6.76 -4.58
N GLN A 125 7.76 8.04 -4.43
CA GLN A 125 7.66 9.06 -5.47
C GLN A 125 9.04 9.55 -5.85
N LEU A 126 9.40 9.38 -7.13
CA LEU A 126 10.59 9.98 -7.74
C LEU A 126 10.13 11.25 -8.47
N GLU A 127 10.21 12.39 -7.80
CA GLU A 127 9.73 13.67 -8.33
C GLU A 127 10.85 14.40 -9.08
N MET A 128 10.50 14.99 -10.21
CA MET A 128 11.38 15.77 -11.07
C MET A 128 10.69 17.05 -11.51
N HIS A 129 11.42 18.15 -11.39
CA HIS A 129 11.03 19.48 -11.84
C HIS A 129 12.20 20.15 -12.55
N ILE A 130 11.91 21.05 -13.49
CA ILE A 130 12.93 21.81 -14.21
C ILE A 130 13.70 22.66 -13.18
N PRO A 131 15.04 22.53 -13.09
CA PRO A 131 15.82 23.30 -12.13
C PRO A 131 15.62 24.80 -12.32
N GLY A 132 15.38 25.52 -11.21
CA GLY A 132 15.20 26.98 -11.23
C GLY A 132 13.83 27.48 -11.71
N LYS A 133 12.98 26.61 -12.28
CA LYS A 133 11.60 26.95 -12.61
C LYS A 133 10.76 27.01 -11.32
N LYS A 134 9.97 28.07 -11.17
CA LYS A 134 8.99 28.14 -10.08
C LYS A 134 7.87 27.15 -10.40
N LEU A 135 7.56 26.27 -9.45
CA LEU A 135 6.43 25.37 -9.57
C LEU A 135 5.16 26.23 -9.52
N ASP A 136 4.45 26.35 -10.64
CA ASP A 136 3.09 26.88 -10.63
C ASP A 136 2.20 25.83 -9.95
N GLN A 137 2.14 25.90 -8.62
CA GLN A 137 1.11 25.24 -7.83
C GLN A 137 -0.21 25.98 -8.03
N LYS A 138 -0.71 26.02 -9.27
CA LYS A 138 -2.14 25.79 -9.41
C LYS A 138 -2.29 24.32 -9.05
N THR A 139 -2.54 24.08 -7.77
CA THR A 139 -3.22 22.87 -7.35
C THR A 139 -4.41 22.80 -8.30
N ASP A 140 -4.40 21.87 -9.23
CA ASP A 140 -5.66 21.34 -9.71
C ASP A 140 -6.34 20.99 -8.40
N LYS A 141 -7.33 21.81 -8.02
CA LYS A 141 -8.30 21.39 -7.02
C LYS A 141 -8.81 20.14 -7.67
N ALA A 142 -8.30 19.00 -7.21
CA ALA A 142 -8.71 17.72 -7.70
C ALA A 142 -10.16 17.67 -7.24
N GLU A 143 -11.06 18.12 -8.12
CA GLU A 143 -12.45 18.29 -7.80
C GLU A 143 -12.91 16.88 -7.44
N GLY A 144 -13.39 16.75 -6.21
CA GLY A 144 -13.93 15.51 -5.70
C GLY A 144 -14.87 14.87 -6.71
N LEU A 145 -14.96 13.54 -6.71
CA LEU A 145 -15.96 12.88 -7.56
C LEU A 145 -17.32 13.46 -7.20
N GLU A 146 -17.93 14.20 -8.14
CA GLU A 146 -19.24 14.81 -7.94
C GLU A 146 -20.29 13.74 -8.19
N VAL A 147 -20.92 13.27 -7.12
CA VAL A 147 -22.03 12.32 -7.24
C VAL A 147 -23.31 13.07 -6.88
N GLN A 148 -24.30 12.97 -7.76
CA GLN A 148 -25.64 13.51 -7.50
C GLN A 148 -26.45 12.48 -6.71
N ILE A 149 -26.78 12.80 -5.47
CA ILE A 149 -27.71 12.01 -4.64
C ILE A 149 -28.86 12.93 -4.26
N ASN A 150 -30.11 12.54 -4.56
CA ASN A 150 -31.32 13.30 -4.22
C ASN A 150 -31.27 14.80 -4.60
N ASN A 151 -30.84 15.12 -5.83
CA ASN A 151 -30.65 16.49 -6.34
C ASN A 151 -29.64 17.36 -5.58
N GLN A 152 -28.79 16.77 -4.74
CA GLN A 152 -27.66 17.44 -4.10
C GLN A 152 -26.35 16.94 -4.72
N VAL A 153 -25.46 17.88 -5.07
CA VAL A 153 -24.10 17.56 -5.50
C VAL A 153 -23.27 17.31 -4.25
N VAL A 154 -22.92 16.05 -4.01
CA VAL A 154 -21.98 15.68 -2.95
C VAL A 154 -20.59 15.60 -3.56
N LYS A 155 -19.67 16.44 -3.06
CA LYS A 155 -18.25 16.40 -3.44
C LYS A 155 -17.54 15.41 -2.52
N HIS A 156 -17.19 14.23 -3.02
CA HIS A 156 -16.37 13.29 -2.25
C HIS A 156 -14.90 13.68 -2.32
N PRO A 157 -14.19 13.89 -1.19
CA PRO A 157 -12.77 14.18 -1.22
C PRO A 157 -12.03 13.03 -1.91
N LEU A 158 -11.06 13.32 -2.78
CA LEU A 158 -10.27 12.29 -3.47
C LEU A 158 -9.31 11.56 -2.53
N THR A 159 -9.03 12.12 -1.35
CA THR A 159 -8.16 11.55 -0.32
C THR A 159 -8.62 11.98 1.07
N SER A 160 -8.52 11.10 2.07
CA SER A 160 -8.61 11.49 3.49
C SER A 160 -7.30 12.11 3.98
N PRO A 161 -7.36 13.01 5.00
CA PRO A 161 -6.15 13.47 5.66
C PRO A 161 -5.41 12.29 6.30
N VAL A 162 -4.07 12.32 6.21
CA VAL A 162 -3.22 11.31 6.86
C VAL A 162 -3.34 11.44 8.37
N LEU A 163 -3.59 10.32 9.04
CA LEU A 163 -3.71 10.20 10.49
C LEU A 163 -2.32 10.11 11.13
N PRO A 164 -2.13 10.65 12.34
CA PRO A 164 -0.87 10.51 13.05
C PRO A 164 -0.56 9.04 13.37
N ALA A 165 0.72 8.69 13.41
CA ALA A 165 1.13 7.36 13.87
C ALA A 165 0.71 7.16 15.35
N PRO A 166 0.22 5.97 15.74
CA PRO A 166 -0.16 5.72 17.13
C PRO A 166 1.08 5.74 18.02
N LYS A 167 0.94 6.35 19.21
CA LYS A 167 2.02 6.39 20.21
C LYS A 167 2.39 5.01 20.75
N LYS A 168 1.45 4.07 20.69
CA LYS A 168 1.62 2.69 21.15
C LYS A 168 0.98 1.74 20.14
N LYS A 169 1.76 0.76 19.68
CA LYS A 169 1.26 -0.32 18.84
C LYS A 169 0.41 -1.27 19.66
N ALA A 170 -0.81 -1.55 19.20
CA ALA A 170 -1.67 -2.55 19.82
C ALA A 170 -1.39 -3.91 19.20
N SER A 171 -1.07 -4.90 20.04
CA SER A 171 -0.91 -6.30 19.63
C SER A 171 -2.14 -7.15 19.95
N GLN A 172 -3.13 -6.60 20.66
CA GLN A 172 -4.30 -7.31 21.12
C GLN A 172 -5.52 -6.38 21.25
N ILE A 173 -6.69 -6.85 20.83
CA ILE A 173 -8.00 -6.19 21.03
C ILE A 173 -9.07 -7.24 21.37
N VAL A 174 -10.17 -6.79 21.97
CA VAL A 174 -11.35 -7.63 22.29
C VAL A 174 -12.56 -7.04 21.59
N ILE A 175 -13.31 -7.87 20.88
CA ILE A 175 -14.47 -7.50 20.06
C ILE A 175 -15.66 -8.42 20.33
N ASN A 176 -16.85 -8.04 19.90
CA ASN A 176 -18.00 -8.95 19.94
C ASN A 176 -17.87 -10.04 18.85
N PRO A 177 -18.45 -11.24 19.04
CA PRO A 177 -18.40 -12.32 18.06
C PRO A 177 -19.08 -12.07 16.72
N THR A 178 -19.77 -10.93 16.57
CA THR A 178 -20.42 -10.49 15.34
C THR A 178 -19.78 -9.24 14.75
N ASP A 179 -18.76 -8.69 15.42
CA ASP A 179 -18.05 -7.52 14.92
C ASP A 179 -17.15 -7.94 13.75
N ARG A 180 -17.20 -7.18 12.66
CA ARG A 180 -16.27 -7.33 11.53
C ARG A 180 -14.86 -6.89 11.92
N PHE A 181 -13.87 -7.44 11.23
CA PHE A 181 -12.52 -6.90 11.22
C PHE A 181 -12.12 -6.39 9.83
N SER A 182 -10.95 -5.74 9.76
CA SER A 182 -10.45 -5.11 8.53
C SER A 182 -8.97 -5.45 8.30
N PHE A 183 -8.48 -5.12 7.11
CA PHE A 183 -7.07 -5.09 6.77
C PHE A 183 -6.65 -3.73 6.25
N LEU A 184 -5.40 -3.35 6.55
CA LEU A 184 -4.66 -2.28 5.88
C LEU A 184 -3.28 -2.81 5.49
N ALA A 185 -2.94 -2.70 4.21
CA ALA A 185 -1.70 -3.19 3.61
C ALA A 185 -1.09 -2.23 2.60
N ASN A 186 0.24 -2.26 2.46
CA ASN A 186 0.96 -1.56 1.38
C ASN A 186 1.52 -2.51 0.29
N ALA A 187 1.32 -3.82 0.47
CA ALA A 187 1.72 -4.87 -0.44
C ALA A 187 0.62 -5.94 -0.51
N THR A 188 0.74 -6.86 -1.46
CA THR A 188 -0.17 -8.00 -1.56
C THR A 188 0.19 -9.04 -0.51
N PHE A 189 -0.82 -9.55 0.20
CA PHE A 189 -0.64 -10.57 1.25
C PHE A 189 -1.55 -11.77 1.02
N TYR A 190 -1.04 -12.96 1.31
CA TYR A 190 -1.74 -14.23 1.20
C TYR A 190 -2.15 -14.73 2.57
N LEU A 191 -3.38 -15.25 2.64
CA LEU A 191 -4.01 -15.68 3.87
C LEU A 191 -4.07 -17.21 3.91
N SER A 192 -3.73 -17.80 5.05
CA SER A 192 -3.76 -19.25 5.27
C SER A 192 -3.97 -19.60 6.74
N GLY A 193 -4.05 -20.87 7.09
CA GLY A 193 -4.26 -21.34 8.46
C GLY A 193 -5.73 -21.38 8.91
N CYS A 194 -6.56 -20.47 8.39
CA CYS A 194 -8.02 -20.52 8.50
C CYS A 194 -8.68 -19.88 7.27
N ASP A 195 -9.98 -20.12 7.09
CA ASP A 195 -10.77 -19.38 6.11
C ASP A 195 -11.05 -17.96 6.62
N VAL A 196 -11.04 -17.00 5.70
CA VAL A 196 -11.53 -15.64 5.91
C VAL A 196 -12.61 -15.39 4.87
N TYR A 197 -13.68 -14.72 5.26
CA TYR A 197 -14.79 -14.38 4.39
C TYR A 197 -14.99 -12.87 4.39
N GLN A 198 -15.33 -12.32 3.23
CA GLN A 198 -15.69 -10.93 3.05
C GLN A 198 -17.13 -10.81 2.60
N GLU A 199 -17.89 -9.91 3.21
CA GLU A 199 -19.20 -9.51 2.70
C GLU A 199 -19.05 -8.41 1.64
N TYR A 200 -19.19 -8.76 0.36
CA TYR A 200 -19.18 -7.77 -0.72
C TYR A 200 -19.72 -8.35 -2.04
N PRO A 201 -20.83 -7.85 -2.62
CA PRO A 201 -21.70 -6.79 -2.10
C PRO A 201 -22.48 -7.20 -0.83
N PRO A 202 -23.20 -6.27 -0.16
CA PRO A 202 -23.99 -6.60 1.02
C PRO A 202 -24.94 -7.78 0.78
N GLY A 203 -24.91 -8.76 1.67
CA GLY A 203 -25.66 -10.01 1.58
C GLY A 203 -24.91 -11.17 0.90
N GLU A 204 -23.78 -10.92 0.25
CA GLU A 204 -22.99 -11.94 -0.43
C GLU A 204 -21.65 -12.18 0.28
N MET A 205 -21.44 -13.42 0.71
CA MET A 205 -20.23 -13.84 1.41
C MET A 205 -19.29 -14.57 0.46
N HIS A 206 -18.09 -14.02 0.29
CA HIS A 206 -17.06 -14.56 -0.58
C HIS A 206 -15.85 -14.97 0.25
N LYS A 207 -15.24 -16.10 -0.10
CA LYS A 207 -13.99 -16.51 0.52
C LYS A 207 -12.87 -15.54 0.11
N PHE A 208 -12.13 -15.05 1.09
CA PHE A 208 -11.10 -14.04 0.95
C PHE A 208 -9.73 -14.66 1.22
N GLU A 209 -9.01 -15.02 0.17
CA GLU A 209 -7.75 -15.80 0.27
C GLU A 209 -6.50 -14.92 0.16
N LYS A 210 -6.66 -13.71 -0.37
CA LYS A 210 -5.57 -12.75 -0.54
C LYS A 210 -6.08 -11.32 -0.43
N LEU A 211 -5.24 -10.47 0.16
CA LEU A 211 -5.43 -9.03 0.19
C LEU A 211 -4.74 -8.42 -1.02
N VAL A 212 -5.54 -8.09 -2.04
CA VAL A 212 -5.10 -7.32 -3.21
C VAL A 212 -5.51 -5.87 -3.02
N GLY A 213 -4.54 -4.96 -3.11
CA GLY A 213 -4.78 -3.54 -2.85
C GLY A 213 -4.50 -3.14 -1.42
N THR A 214 -5.05 -1.99 -1.02
CA THR A 214 -4.59 -1.28 0.18
C THR A 214 -5.40 -1.59 1.43
N MET A 215 -6.71 -1.79 1.31
CA MET A 215 -7.58 -1.95 2.47
C MET A 215 -8.77 -2.85 2.14
N SER A 216 -9.23 -3.60 3.14
CA SER A 216 -10.42 -4.44 3.05
C SER A 216 -11.14 -4.41 4.40
N THR A 217 -12.46 -4.52 4.38
CA THR A 217 -13.32 -4.51 5.58
C THR A 217 -14.46 -5.50 5.35
N ASP A 218 -15.35 -5.60 6.33
CA ASP A 218 -16.46 -6.56 6.35
C ASP A 218 -15.96 -8.02 6.35
N LEU A 219 -14.89 -8.26 7.12
CA LEU A 219 -14.23 -9.55 7.20
C LEU A 219 -14.66 -10.33 8.45
N TYR A 220 -14.79 -11.64 8.27
CA TYR A 220 -15.20 -12.63 9.26
C TYR A 220 -14.43 -13.93 9.08
N LEU A 221 -14.44 -14.82 10.07
CA LEU A 221 -13.82 -16.15 9.95
C LEU A 221 -14.82 -17.25 9.59
N THR A 222 -16.12 -16.92 9.54
CA THR A 222 -17.20 -17.82 9.13
C THR A 222 -18.18 -17.11 8.19
N PRO A 223 -18.88 -17.84 7.30
CA PRO A 223 -19.82 -17.24 6.35
C PRO A 223 -21.10 -16.69 7.02
N ASP A 224 -21.40 -17.05 8.26
CA ASP A 224 -22.53 -16.51 9.05
C ASP A 224 -22.18 -15.22 9.81
N LYS A 225 -21.10 -14.53 9.42
CA LYS A 225 -20.62 -13.27 10.01
C LYS A 225 -20.18 -13.42 11.47
N SER A 226 -19.45 -14.49 11.76
CA SER A 226 -18.94 -14.78 13.10
C SER A 226 -17.51 -15.33 13.10
N TYR A 227 -17.15 -16.02 14.19
CA TYR A 227 -15.85 -16.61 14.46
C TYR A 227 -16.04 -18.05 14.99
N PRO A 228 -15.21 -19.03 14.58
CA PRO A 228 -15.29 -20.37 15.13
C PRO A 228 -15.06 -20.38 16.64
N PRO A 229 -15.79 -21.19 17.43
CA PRO A 229 -15.52 -21.34 18.86
C PRO A 229 -14.09 -21.79 19.15
N GLY A 230 -13.48 -21.24 20.20
CA GLY A 230 -12.11 -21.55 20.59
C GLY A 230 -11.05 -20.74 19.83
N VAL A 231 -9.86 -21.31 19.66
CA VAL A 231 -8.70 -20.62 19.09
C VAL A 231 -8.56 -20.95 17.60
N THR A 232 -8.62 -19.92 16.77
CA THR A 232 -8.35 -20.00 15.33
C THR A 232 -7.12 -19.15 14.99
N THR A 233 -6.29 -19.60 14.06
CA THR A 233 -5.06 -18.89 13.67
C THR A 233 -5.06 -18.57 12.19
N LEU A 234 -4.82 -17.30 11.88
CA LEU A 234 -4.60 -16.79 10.53
C LEU A 234 -3.12 -16.53 10.33
N ALA A 235 -2.53 -17.18 9.34
CA ALA A 235 -1.18 -16.93 8.88
C ALA A 235 -1.22 -16.00 7.65
N ILE A 236 -0.36 -14.99 7.65
CA ILE A 236 -0.27 -13.96 6.61
C ILE A 236 1.16 -13.93 6.08
N GLU A 237 1.34 -14.02 4.76
CA GLU A 237 2.65 -13.91 4.11
C GLU A 237 2.62 -13.00 2.89
N ASP A 238 3.75 -12.40 2.55
CA ASP A 238 3.89 -11.50 1.38
C ASP A 238 4.21 -12.23 0.06
N GLY A 239 4.25 -13.56 0.08
CA GLY A 239 4.60 -14.39 -1.09
C GLY A 239 6.09 -14.37 -1.49
N PHE A 240 6.92 -13.51 -0.90
CA PHE A 240 8.37 -13.43 -1.11
C PHE A 240 9.18 -13.87 0.12
N SER A 241 8.51 -14.11 1.25
CA SER A 241 9.10 -14.35 2.57
C SER A 241 9.95 -13.23 3.11
N ASP A 242 9.68 -12.00 2.68
CA ASP A 242 10.26 -10.85 3.35
C ASP A 242 9.49 -10.53 4.62
N ALA A 243 8.22 -10.92 4.75
CA ALA A 243 7.40 -10.78 5.95
C ALA A 243 6.40 -11.92 6.14
N THR A 244 6.21 -12.32 7.41
CA THR A 244 5.10 -13.17 7.82
C THR A 244 4.49 -12.69 9.14
N ALA A 245 3.18 -12.83 9.30
CA ALA A 245 2.44 -12.56 10.53
C ALA A 245 1.57 -13.75 10.91
N VAL A 246 1.36 -13.94 12.21
CA VAL A 246 0.43 -14.92 12.76
C VAL A 246 -0.54 -14.20 13.68
N ILE A 247 -1.83 -14.27 13.36
CA ILE A 247 -2.91 -13.62 14.09
C ILE A 247 -3.79 -14.70 14.71
N GLU A 248 -3.99 -14.63 16.02
CA GLU A 248 -4.85 -15.54 16.76
C GLU A 248 -6.19 -14.87 17.04
N PHE A 249 -7.27 -15.60 16.80
CA PHE A 249 -8.63 -15.24 17.15
C PHE A 249 -9.13 -16.24 18.19
N ASN A 250 -9.27 -15.81 19.44
CA ASN A 250 -9.79 -16.64 20.52
C ASN A 250 -11.25 -16.26 20.82
N HIS A 251 -12.19 -17.06 20.34
CA HIS A 251 -13.62 -16.91 20.60
C HIS A 251 -14.02 -17.64 21.88
N ASP A 252 -14.17 -16.87 22.97
CA ASP A 252 -14.73 -17.34 24.24
C ASP A 252 -16.26 -17.23 24.19
N THR A 253 -16.92 -18.34 23.89
CA THR A 253 -18.39 -18.42 23.78
C THR A 253 -19.09 -18.20 25.12
N SER A 254 -18.41 -18.45 26.25
CA SER A 254 -18.97 -18.22 27.59
C SER A 254 -19.06 -16.74 27.90
N LYS A 255 -18.06 -15.96 27.46
CA LYS A 255 -18.00 -14.50 27.62
C LYS A 255 -18.62 -13.74 26.44
N LYS A 256 -18.99 -14.44 25.36
CA LYS A 256 -19.48 -13.86 24.09
C LYS A 256 -18.52 -12.78 23.59
N GLN A 257 -17.24 -13.12 23.48
CA GLN A 257 -16.21 -12.19 23.00
C GLN A 257 -15.18 -12.92 22.14
N VAL A 258 -14.53 -12.18 21.24
CA VAL A 258 -13.39 -12.65 20.47
C VAL A 258 -12.20 -11.78 20.79
N THR A 259 -11.07 -12.40 21.10
CA THR A 259 -9.80 -11.71 21.32
C THR A 259 -8.91 -11.90 20.11
N ILE A 260 -8.57 -10.81 19.42
CA ILE A 260 -7.64 -10.81 18.29
C ILE A 260 -6.25 -10.46 18.82
N THR A 261 -5.26 -11.30 18.54
CA THR A 261 -3.88 -11.14 19.03
C THR A 261 -2.87 -11.34 17.91
N ILE A 262 -1.95 -10.40 17.73
CA ILE A 262 -0.75 -10.59 16.90
C ILE A 262 0.22 -11.47 17.70
N LYS A 263 0.30 -12.76 17.36
CA LYS A 263 1.15 -13.74 18.04
C LYS A 263 2.61 -13.59 17.67
N SER A 264 2.87 -13.34 16.39
CA SER A 264 4.21 -13.14 15.89
C SER A 264 4.18 -12.32 14.61
N PHE A 265 5.23 -11.54 14.41
CA PHE A 265 5.50 -10.86 13.16
C PHE A 265 7.00 -10.93 12.89
N THR A 266 7.36 -11.36 11.67
CA THR A 266 8.73 -11.33 11.18
C THR A 266 8.79 -10.37 9.99
N GLY A 267 9.71 -9.43 10.05
CA GLY A 267 9.78 -8.36 9.07
C GLY A 267 10.65 -7.19 9.54
N THR A 268 11.87 -7.07 9.01
CA THR A 268 12.82 -6.02 9.43
C THR A 268 12.38 -4.65 8.94
N GLY A 269 12.20 -3.69 9.86
CA GLY A 269 11.79 -2.32 9.55
C GLY A 269 10.30 -2.18 9.20
N LYS A 270 9.50 -3.21 9.48
CA LYS A 270 8.12 -3.34 9.05
C LYS A 270 7.12 -3.05 10.18
N LEU A 271 5.87 -2.83 9.81
CA LEU A 271 4.77 -2.55 10.73
C LEU A 271 3.80 -3.73 10.79
N CYS A 272 3.42 -4.12 12.00
CA CYS A 272 2.29 -5.01 12.25
C CYS A 272 1.65 -4.60 13.59
N ASP A 273 0.44 -4.07 13.55
CA ASP A 273 -0.35 -3.71 14.73
C ASP A 273 -1.86 -3.67 14.41
N LEU A 274 -2.67 -3.46 15.44
CA LEU A 274 -4.12 -3.36 15.35
C LEU A 274 -4.56 -1.90 15.49
N ARG A 275 -5.41 -1.43 14.56
CA ARG A 275 -5.89 -0.05 14.54
C ARG A 275 -7.32 0.05 14.04
N ASP A 276 -7.96 1.14 14.39
CA ASP A 276 -9.18 1.59 13.73
C ASP A 276 -8.85 2.79 12.85
N PHE A 277 -9.48 2.91 11.69
CA PHE A 277 -9.36 4.12 10.88
C PHE A 277 -10.58 4.41 10.02
N PRO A 278 -10.93 5.70 9.87
CA PRO A 278 -11.74 6.16 8.75
C PRO A 278 -10.85 6.34 7.50
N TYR A 279 -11.38 5.97 6.34
CA TYR A 279 -10.79 6.35 5.06
C TYR A 279 -11.90 6.62 4.04
N LEU A 280 -11.85 7.81 3.45
CA LEU A 280 -12.94 8.44 2.72
C LEU A 280 -14.21 8.42 3.59
N ASP A 281 -15.28 7.80 3.11
CA ASP A 281 -16.57 7.68 3.82
C ASP A 281 -16.79 6.29 4.43
N LYS A 282 -15.73 5.49 4.57
CA LYS A 282 -15.79 4.14 5.15
C LYS A 282 -14.98 4.04 6.43
N TYR A 283 -15.51 3.26 7.38
CA TYR A 283 -14.82 2.93 8.62
C TYR A 283 -14.27 1.50 8.57
N TYR A 284 -13.01 1.36 8.97
CA TYR A 284 -12.26 0.11 9.01
C TYR A 284 -11.98 -0.23 10.48
N PRO A 285 -12.89 -0.94 11.16
CA PRO A 285 -12.70 -1.35 12.54
C PRO A 285 -11.75 -2.54 12.65
N ASN A 286 -11.11 -2.66 13.80
CA ASN A 286 -10.34 -3.82 14.22
C ASN A 286 -9.30 -4.24 13.16
N ALA A 287 -8.69 -3.25 12.50
CA ALA A 287 -7.90 -3.48 11.32
C ALA A 287 -6.54 -4.07 11.68
N ILE A 288 -6.23 -5.21 11.06
CA ILE A 288 -4.89 -5.77 11.07
C ILE A 288 -4.08 -4.95 10.06
N CYS A 289 -3.20 -4.09 10.56
CA CYS A 289 -2.38 -3.19 9.76
C CYS A 289 -1.01 -3.83 9.55
N ILE A 290 -0.61 -4.05 8.30
CA ILE A 290 0.68 -4.66 7.93
C ILE A 290 1.34 -3.83 6.84
N ALA A 291 2.52 -3.26 7.11
CA ALA A 291 3.32 -2.55 6.12
C ALA A 291 4.72 -3.15 5.97
N LEU A 292 5.18 -3.34 4.73
CA LEU A 292 6.55 -3.75 4.38
C LEU A 292 7.51 -2.57 4.29
#